data_AF-A0A0K9GW83-F1
#
_entry.id   AF-A0A0K9GW83-F1
#
_cell.length_a   1.000
_cell.length_b   1.000
_cell.length_c   1.000
_cell.angle_alpha   90.00
_cell.angle_beta   90.00
_cell.angle_gamma   90.00
#
_symmetry.space_group_name_H-M   'P 1'
#
loop_
_entity.id
_entity.type
_entity.pdbx_description
1 polymer ?
#
loop_
_entity_poly.entity_id
_entity_poly.type
_entity_poly.pdbx_seq_one_letter_code
_entity_poly.pdbx_strand_id
1 'polypeptide(L)'
;MQKSRWLKKSLVVLVSVLTFGMVSPSDISWLAEAHSNKHSKKDIFEEAESTGYSLIESADDPISTRIFDRSEFIESMMARAEEHAFTKFGEKIGPKIEDEFKFAVLPKIEEAITEVTVKFPEEELVQLAISKGPSSGRSEKIFHIFNENTGKDIIRFHVRQENPPQEGYWFNFHYHTYHDGFAAHYDLGKIYWDKNTPPKWSERTYLS
;
A
#
# COMPACT_ATOMS: atom_id res chain seq x y z
N MET A 1 11.90 -56.19 40.65
CA MET A 1 12.98 -55.35 40.09
C MET A 1 12.57 -54.94 38.67
N GLN A 2 12.07 -53.71 38.46
CA GLN A 2 11.72 -53.21 37.13
C GLN A 2 11.66 -51.67 37.12
N LYS A 3 12.83 -51.02 37.02
CA LYS A 3 12.95 -49.59 36.72
C LYS A 3 13.91 -49.42 35.55
N SER A 4 13.43 -49.61 34.32
CA SER A 4 14.24 -49.32 33.12
C SER A 4 13.43 -48.85 31.91
N ARG A 5 12.09 -48.80 31.99
CA ARG A 5 11.23 -48.38 30.86
C ARG A 5 10.78 -46.92 30.91
N TRP A 6 10.96 -46.23 32.04
CA TRP A 6 10.54 -44.83 32.17
C TRP A 6 11.63 -43.82 31.76
N LEU A 7 12.91 -44.14 31.96
CA LEU A 7 14.03 -43.28 31.55
C LEU A 7 14.19 -43.18 30.03
N LYS A 8 13.80 -44.20 29.26
CA LYS A 8 13.90 -44.18 27.79
C LYS A 8 12.88 -43.24 27.12
N LYS A 9 11.78 -42.91 27.79
CA LYS A 9 10.75 -42.00 27.24
C LYS A 9 11.10 -40.52 27.42
N SER A 10 11.94 -40.17 28.39
CA SER A 10 12.34 -38.77 28.65
C SER A 10 13.41 -38.26 27.68
N LEU A 11 14.22 -39.12 27.08
CA LEU A 11 15.30 -38.72 26.17
C LEU A 11 14.79 -38.22 24.82
N VAL A 12 13.71 -38.81 24.29
CA VAL A 12 13.17 -38.49 22.96
C VAL A 12 12.52 -37.10 22.92
N VAL A 13 11.95 -36.65 24.04
CA VAL A 13 11.34 -35.31 24.15
C VAL A 13 12.41 -34.21 24.22
N LEU A 14 13.56 -34.47 24.85
CA LEU A 14 14.64 -33.48 24.99
C LEU A 14 15.34 -33.19 23.65
N VAL A 15 15.52 -34.20 22.80
CA VAL A 15 16.17 -34.04 21.48
C VAL A 15 15.30 -33.22 20.51
N SER A 16 13.96 -33.31 20.61
CA SER A 16 13.06 -32.57 19.71
C SER A 16 12.98 -31.07 20.04
N VAL A 17 13.14 -30.67 21.30
CA VAL A 17 13.13 -29.24 21.68
C VAL A 17 14.44 -28.55 21.28
N LEU A 18 15.57 -29.28 21.30
CA LEU A 18 16.89 -28.74 20.92
C LEU A 18 17.04 -28.53 19.41
N THR A 19 16.36 -29.31 18.55
CA THR A 19 16.41 -29.12 17.09
C THR A 19 15.38 -28.12 16.55
N PHE A 20 14.25 -27.90 17.24
CA PHE A 20 13.28 -26.86 16.85
C PHE A 20 13.62 -25.45 17.38
N GLY A 21 14.54 -25.32 18.35
CA GLY A 21 14.98 -24.02 18.87
C GLY A 21 16.13 -23.35 18.12
N MET A 22 16.72 -24.01 17.10
CA MET A 22 17.95 -23.55 16.46
C MET A 22 17.90 -23.65 14.92
N VAL A 23 16.82 -23.14 14.32
CA VAL A 23 16.79 -22.83 12.88
C VAL A 23 16.19 -21.43 12.68
N SER A 24 17.05 -20.44 12.54
CA SER A 24 16.73 -19.13 11.97
C SER A 24 16.65 -19.30 10.44
N PRO A 25 15.56 -18.94 9.76
CA PRO A 25 15.58 -18.83 8.30
C PRO A 25 16.24 -17.50 7.93
N SER A 26 17.56 -17.44 8.10
CA SER A 26 18.41 -16.51 7.38
C SER A 26 18.91 -17.22 6.13
N ASP A 27 18.53 -16.67 4.98
CA ASP A 27 19.11 -16.89 3.65
C ASP A 27 18.75 -18.20 2.93
N ILE A 28 17.51 -18.25 2.42
CA ILE A 28 17.21 -19.00 1.19
C ILE A 28 17.24 -17.99 0.04
N SER A 29 18.45 -17.58 -0.35
CA SER A 29 18.72 -16.95 -1.65
C SER A 29 19.43 -17.98 -2.51
N TRP A 30 18.64 -18.51 -3.43
CA TRP A 30 18.93 -19.62 -4.32
C TRP A 30 20.10 -19.32 -5.27
N LEU A 31 20.92 -20.35 -5.48
CA LEU A 31 21.91 -20.50 -6.52
C LEU A 31 21.31 -20.28 -7.92
N ALA A 32 21.75 -19.23 -8.59
CA ALA A 32 21.79 -19.16 -10.05
C ALA A 32 23.02 -18.36 -10.47
N GLU A 33 24.20 -18.95 -10.28
CA GLU A 33 25.41 -18.54 -11.01
C GLU A 33 25.58 -19.48 -12.20
N ALA A 34 25.29 -18.98 -13.38
CA ALA A 34 25.71 -19.56 -14.64
C ALA A 34 25.92 -18.44 -15.67
N HIS A 35 27.20 -18.05 -15.78
CA HIS A 35 27.84 -17.47 -16.97
C HIS A 35 27.39 -16.07 -17.45
N SER A 36 28.17 -15.04 -17.10
CA SER A 36 29.00 -14.36 -18.11
C SER A 36 29.97 -13.36 -17.47
N ASN A 37 31.26 -13.71 -17.50
CA ASN A 37 32.37 -12.78 -17.35
C ASN A 37 32.36 -11.77 -18.52
N LYS A 38 32.25 -10.47 -18.24
CA LYS A 38 33.13 -9.47 -18.89
C LYS A 38 33.23 -8.17 -18.07
N HIS A 39 34.42 -8.02 -17.52
CA HIS A 39 35.10 -6.83 -17.03
C HIS A 39 34.82 -5.53 -17.82
N SER A 40 34.50 -4.41 -17.15
CA SER A 40 35.48 -3.34 -16.82
C SER A 40 34.86 -1.93 -16.65
N LYS A 41 35.41 -1.20 -15.64
CA LYS A 41 35.45 0.27 -15.42
C LYS A 41 34.12 0.96 -15.06
N LYS A 42 33.93 1.46 -13.83
CA LYS A 42 34.50 2.68 -13.19
C LYS A 42 33.91 3.96 -13.77
N ASP A 43 33.08 4.64 -12.97
CA ASP A 43 32.83 6.08 -12.79
C ASP A 43 31.65 6.18 -11.79
N ILE A 44 31.81 6.56 -10.51
CA ILE A 44 31.90 7.90 -9.90
C ILE A 44 31.02 8.95 -10.59
N PHE A 45 29.88 9.27 -9.98
CA PHE A 45 29.22 10.57 -9.72
C PHE A 45 27.76 10.24 -9.31
N GLU A 46 27.39 10.41 -8.04
CA GLU A 46 26.61 11.56 -7.54
C GLU A 46 25.38 11.89 -8.40
N GLU A 47 24.18 11.48 -7.94
CA GLU A 47 22.99 12.33 -8.01
C GLU A 47 21.94 11.83 -7.00
N ALA A 48 21.91 12.49 -5.84
CA ALA A 48 20.76 12.45 -4.94
C ALA A 48 19.78 13.50 -5.45
N GLU A 49 18.82 13.08 -6.29
CA GLU A 49 17.69 13.93 -6.66
C GLU A 49 16.73 14.05 -5.47
N SER A 50 17.09 14.94 -4.55
CA SER A 50 16.13 15.68 -3.75
C SER A 50 15.41 16.63 -4.70
N THR A 51 14.18 16.29 -5.11
CA THR A 51 13.30 17.24 -5.78
C THR A 51 12.81 18.26 -4.73
N GLY A 52 13.71 19.18 -4.38
CA GLY A 52 13.40 20.38 -3.63
C GLY A 52 12.46 21.25 -4.47
N TYR A 53 11.30 21.57 -3.91
CA TYR A 53 10.41 22.59 -4.48
C TYR A 53 11.19 23.89 -4.64
N SER A 54 11.13 24.45 -5.85
CA SER A 54 11.70 25.74 -6.22
C SER A 54 11.08 26.86 -5.38
N LEU A 55 11.81 27.37 -4.39
CA LEU A 55 11.52 28.66 -3.79
C LEU A 55 11.99 29.73 -4.78
N ILE A 56 11.03 30.34 -5.48
CA ILE A 56 11.27 31.54 -6.28
C ILE A 56 11.58 32.66 -5.28
N GLU A 57 12.85 33.03 -5.17
CA GLU A 57 13.29 34.20 -4.41
C GLU A 57 12.95 35.46 -5.22
N SER A 58 11.75 35.98 -5.02
CA SER A 58 11.37 37.34 -5.41
C SER A 58 11.48 38.22 -4.17
N ALA A 59 12.30 39.26 -4.26
CA ALA A 59 12.52 40.22 -3.19
C ALA A 59 11.22 40.95 -2.78
N ASP A 60 11.10 41.21 -1.47
CA ASP A 60 10.08 42.00 -0.77
C ASP A 60 8.64 41.43 -0.69
N ASP A 61 8.47 40.34 0.08
CA ASP A 61 7.19 40.01 0.71
C ASP A 61 7.44 39.59 2.18
N PRO A 62 6.75 40.16 3.19
CA PRO A 62 7.00 39.80 4.58
C PRO A 62 6.68 38.31 4.75
N ILE A 63 7.57 37.59 5.44
CA ILE A 63 7.46 36.15 5.75
C ILE A 63 6.07 35.88 6.34
N SER A 64 5.13 35.55 5.47
CA SER A 64 3.87 34.94 5.84
C SER A 64 4.25 33.51 6.19
N THR A 65 4.35 33.24 7.48
CA THR A 65 4.32 31.88 8.00
C THR A 65 3.02 31.28 7.48
N ARG A 66 3.06 30.59 6.33
CA ARG A 66 1.89 29.91 5.77
C ARG A 66 1.41 28.94 6.84
N ILE A 67 0.29 29.29 7.48
CA ILE A 67 -0.36 28.43 8.45
C ILE A 67 -0.83 27.19 7.67
N PHE A 68 -0.45 26.01 8.16
CA PHE A 68 -0.89 24.76 7.55
C PHE A 68 -2.41 24.67 7.63
N ASP A 69 -3.08 24.48 6.49
CA ASP A 69 -4.53 24.25 6.46
C ASP A 69 -4.81 22.76 6.22
N ARG A 70 -5.38 22.13 7.24
CA ARG A 70 -5.79 20.73 7.17
C ARG A 70 -6.80 20.49 6.03
N SER A 71 -7.67 21.45 5.75
CA SER A 71 -8.67 21.34 4.70
C SER A 71 -8.01 21.27 3.32
N GLU A 72 -7.01 22.12 3.08
CA GLU A 72 -6.20 22.12 1.84
C GLU A 72 -5.43 20.79 1.70
N PHE A 73 -4.91 20.25 2.81
CA PHE A 73 -4.27 18.94 2.81
C PHE A 73 -5.25 17.81 2.44
N ILE A 74 -6.46 17.79 3.02
CA ILE A 74 -7.47 16.78 2.71
C ILE A 74 -7.91 16.89 1.25
N GLU A 75 -8.15 18.09 0.73
CA GLU A 75 -8.51 18.32 -0.68
C GLU A 75 -7.42 17.78 -1.62
N SER A 76 -6.15 18.08 -1.33
CA SER A 76 -5.00 17.56 -2.08
C SER A 76 -4.91 16.03 -2.06
N MET A 77 -5.16 15.41 -0.90
CA MET A 77 -5.18 13.95 -0.77
C MET A 77 -6.35 13.34 -1.53
N MET A 78 -7.52 13.97 -1.51
CA MET A 78 -8.71 13.50 -2.22
C MET A 78 -8.55 13.57 -3.74
N ALA A 79 -7.97 14.66 -4.26
CA ALA A 79 -7.68 14.79 -5.69
C ALA A 79 -6.77 13.64 -6.20
N ARG A 80 -5.71 13.32 -5.45
CA ARG A 80 -4.79 12.22 -5.79
C ARG A 80 -5.42 10.84 -5.57
N ALA A 81 -6.26 10.68 -4.54
CA ALA A 81 -6.99 9.44 -4.30
C ALA A 81 -7.94 9.10 -5.46
N GLU A 82 -8.67 10.10 -5.94
CA GLU A 82 -9.53 9.99 -7.12
C GLU A 82 -8.72 9.64 -8.38
N GLU A 83 -7.64 10.37 -8.64
CA GLU A 83 -6.74 10.11 -9.77
C GLU A 83 -6.21 8.67 -9.75
N HIS A 84 -5.74 8.18 -8.61
CA HIS A 84 -5.23 6.82 -8.47
C HIS A 84 -6.32 5.75 -8.64
N ALA A 85 -7.54 6.02 -8.16
CA ALA A 85 -8.68 5.13 -8.37
C ALA A 85 -9.01 4.99 -9.86
N PHE A 86 -9.19 6.11 -10.58
CA PHE A 86 -9.51 6.08 -12.00
C PHE A 86 -8.36 5.56 -12.85
N THR A 87 -7.11 5.85 -12.47
CA THR A 87 -5.94 5.20 -13.08
C THR A 87 -6.03 3.69 -12.97
N LYS A 88 -6.41 3.14 -11.80
CA LYS A 88 -6.55 1.70 -11.59
C LYS A 88 -7.67 1.08 -12.43
N PHE A 89 -8.81 1.76 -12.48
CA PHE A 89 -9.96 1.28 -13.24
C PHE A 89 -9.68 1.29 -14.75
N GLY A 90 -8.96 2.31 -15.22
CA GLY A 90 -8.64 2.51 -16.63
C GLY A 90 -9.88 2.64 -17.51
N GLU A 91 -9.66 2.70 -18.82
CA GLU A 91 -10.70 3.00 -19.81
C GLU A 91 -11.81 1.95 -19.92
N LYS A 92 -11.55 0.71 -19.47
CA LYS A 92 -12.50 -0.40 -19.60
C LYS A 92 -13.46 -0.50 -18.42
N ILE A 93 -12.99 -0.24 -17.20
CA ILE A 93 -13.79 -0.38 -15.98
C ILE A 93 -14.33 0.99 -15.55
N GLY A 94 -13.49 2.03 -15.62
CA GLY A 94 -13.79 3.37 -15.12
C GLY A 94 -15.16 3.89 -15.56
N PRO A 95 -15.44 3.98 -16.88
CA PRO A 95 -16.70 4.55 -17.37
C PRO A 95 -17.97 3.82 -16.90
N LYS A 96 -17.87 2.55 -16.51
CA LYS A 96 -19.04 1.77 -16.06
C LYS A 96 -19.35 2.00 -14.58
N ILE A 97 -18.32 2.26 -13.76
CA ILE A 97 -18.45 2.35 -12.30
C ILE A 97 -18.25 3.77 -11.76
N GLU A 98 -17.94 4.73 -12.62
CA GLU A 98 -17.55 6.10 -12.26
C GLU A 98 -18.56 6.76 -11.32
N ASP A 99 -19.84 6.81 -11.71
CA ASP A 99 -20.87 7.48 -10.93
C ASP A 99 -21.05 6.81 -9.57
N GLU A 100 -21.22 5.48 -9.53
CA GLU A 100 -21.37 4.75 -8.26
C GLU A 100 -20.14 4.91 -7.36
N PHE A 101 -18.93 4.92 -7.93
CA PHE A 101 -17.71 5.16 -7.17
C PHE A 101 -17.69 6.58 -6.57
N LYS A 102 -17.96 7.60 -7.38
CA LYS A 102 -17.98 9.01 -6.95
C LYS A 102 -19.05 9.29 -5.90
N PHE A 103 -20.22 8.66 -5.99
CA PHE A 103 -21.33 8.94 -5.08
C PHE A 103 -21.37 8.04 -3.84
N ALA A 104 -20.85 6.81 -3.91
CA ALA A 104 -20.98 5.85 -2.80
C ALA A 104 -19.66 5.50 -2.10
N VAL A 105 -18.53 5.52 -2.81
CA VAL A 105 -17.23 5.05 -2.29
C VAL A 105 -16.31 6.22 -1.96
N LEU A 106 -16.17 7.20 -2.85
CA LEU A 106 -15.26 8.33 -2.69
C LEU A 106 -15.55 9.18 -1.43
N PRO A 107 -16.82 9.45 -1.04
CA PRO A 107 -17.12 10.17 0.20
C PRO A 107 -16.66 9.41 1.46
N LYS A 108 -16.71 8.08 1.44
CA LYS A 108 -16.22 7.27 2.56
C LYS A 108 -14.70 7.19 2.62
N ILE A 109 -14.03 7.34 1.48
CA ILE A 109 -12.57 7.51 1.44
C ILE A 109 -12.21 8.82 2.15
N GLU A 110 -12.91 9.92 1.85
CA GLU A 110 -12.71 11.21 2.51
C GLU A 110 -12.93 11.12 4.02
N GLU A 111 -14.02 10.47 4.44
CA GLU A 111 -14.31 10.20 5.86
C GLU A 111 -13.15 9.43 6.51
N ALA A 112 -12.70 8.33 5.91
CA ALA A 112 -11.60 7.53 6.45
C ALA A 112 -10.27 8.30 6.54
N ILE A 113 -9.95 9.13 5.53
CA ILE A 113 -8.75 9.98 5.56
C ILE A 113 -8.88 11.03 6.67
N THR A 114 -10.04 11.67 6.79
CA THR A 114 -10.32 12.68 7.82
C THR A 114 -10.19 12.08 9.22
N GLU A 115 -10.82 10.94 9.47
CA GLU A 115 -10.77 10.25 10.77
C GLU A 115 -9.36 9.85 11.20
N VAL A 116 -8.55 9.34 10.25
CA VAL A 116 -7.18 8.94 10.54
C VAL A 116 -6.29 10.16 10.77
N THR A 117 -6.42 11.19 9.93
CA THR A 117 -5.56 12.38 9.98
C THR A 117 -5.86 13.28 11.18
N VAL A 118 -7.09 13.31 11.70
CA VAL A 118 -7.47 14.03 12.94
C VAL A 118 -6.61 13.61 14.14
N LYS A 119 -6.05 12.40 14.13
CA LYS A 119 -5.18 11.89 15.19
C LYS A 119 -3.75 12.40 15.12
N PHE A 120 -3.38 13.09 14.04
CA PHE A 120 -2.05 13.66 13.82
C PHE A 120 -2.07 15.17 14.03
N PRO A 121 -1.06 15.73 14.72
CA PRO A 121 -0.87 17.17 14.78
C PRO A 121 -0.49 17.71 13.40
N GLU A 122 -0.71 18.99 13.16
CA GLU A 122 -0.53 19.61 11.84
C GLU A 122 0.91 19.50 11.34
N GLU A 123 1.90 19.56 12.23
CA GLU A 123 3.32 19.43 11.90
C GLU A 123 3.72 18.01 11.46
N GLU A 124 2.90 17.01 11.75
CA GLU A 124 3.09 15.63 11.26
C GLU A 124 2.36 15.39 9.94
N LEU A 125 1.27 16.11 9.68
CA LEU A 125 0.50 15.96 8.43
C LEU A 125 1.32 16.35 7.19
N VAL A 126 2.19 17.36 7.31
CA VAL A 126 3.11 17.75 6.22
C VAL A 126 4.05 16.63 5.78
N GLN A 127 4.21 15.59 6.60
CA GLN A 127 5.09 14.44 6.32
C GLN A 127 4.30 13.26 5.73
N LEU A 128 2.98 13.39 5.54
CA LEU A 128 2.16 12.34 4.96
C LEU A 128 2.09 12.51 3.44
N ALA A 129 2.35 11.43 2.73
CA ALA A 129 2.26 11.38 1.28
C ALA A 129 1.41 10.20 0.80
N ILE A 130 0.94 10.31 -0.45
CA ILE A 130 0.23 9.25 -1.14
C ILE A 130 1.22 8.44 -2.00
N SER A 131 1.07 7.12 -2.02
CA SER A 131 1.95 6.25 -2.79
C SER A 131 1.87 6.55 -4.29
N LYS A 132 2.98 6.38 -5.04
CA LYS A 132 3.11 6.67 -6.50
C LYS A 132 2.05 6.05 -7.43
N GLY A 133 1.17 5.16 -6.96
CA GLY A 133 -0.08 4.82 -7.62
C GLY A 133 -0.49 3.36 -7.51
N PRO A 134 -1.53 2.95 -8.26
CA PRO A 134 -2.13 1.64 -8.13
C PRO A 134 -1.26 0.52 -8.71
N SER A 135 -1.52 -0.68 -8.22
CA SER A 135 -1.00 -1.92 -8.79
C SER A 135 -1.90 -2.41 -9.92
N SER A 136 -1.29 -3.02 -10.95
CA SER A 136 -1.98 -3.51 -12.15
C SER A 136 -2.50 -4.95 -11.99
N GLY A 137 -3.13 -5.47 -13.06
CA GLY A 137 -3.48 -6.89 -13.15
C GLY A 137 -4.68 -7.24 -12.28
N ARG A 138 -4.47 -8.08 -11.25
CA ARG A 138 -5.51 -8.46 -10.27
C ARG A 138 -5.16 -8.01 -8.84
N SER A 139 -4.10 -7.21 -8.68
CA SER A 139 -3.68 -6.73 -7.36
C SER A 139 -4.70 -5.78 -6.75
N GLU A 140 -4.87 -5.82 -5.43
CA GLU A 140 -5.91 -5.07 -4.71
C GLU A 140 -5.56 -3.60 -4.49
N LYS A 141 -4.27 -3.26 -4.37
CA LYS A 141 -3.81 -1.91 -4.00
C LYS A 141 -4.32 -0.84 -4.98
N ILE A 142 -5.02 0.18 -4.46
CA ILE A 142 -5.31 1.43 -5.14
C ILE A 142 -4.24 2.47 -4.79
N PHE A 143 -4.16 2.85 -3.52
CA PHE A 143 -3.13 3.74 -3.01
C PHE A 143 -2.97 3.56 -1.50
N HIS A 144 -1.87 4.04 -0.95
CA HIS A 144 -1.59 4.09 0.48
C HIS A 144 -1.26 5.54 0.86
N ILE A 145 -1.63 5.96 2.07
CA ILE A 145 -1.06 7.15 2.70
C ILE A 145 -0.01 6.66 3.69
N PHE A 146 1.19 7.21 3.62
CA PHE A 146 2.34 6.82 4.41
C PHE A 146 3.09 8.04 4.92
N ASN A 147 3.82 7.89 6.02
CA ASN A 147 4.72 8.93 6.50
C ASN A 147 6.06 8.84 5.75
N GLU A 148 6.44 9.92 5.05
CA GLU A 148 7.63 9.96 4.19
C GLU A 148 8.94 9.78 4.97
N ASN A 149 9.01 10.34 6.17
CA ASN A 149 10.22 10.27 7.00
C ASN A 149 10.53 8.85 7.48
N THR A 150 9.48 8.06 7.76
CA THR A 150 9.62 6.70 8.31
C THR A 150 9.39 5.61 7.27
N GLY A 151 8.78 5.95 6.13
CA GLY A 151 8.31 4.99 5.12
C GLY A 151 7.17 4.09 5.60
N LYS A 152 6.52 4.40 6.73
CA LYS A 152 5.47 3.56 7.31
C LYS A 152 4.11 3.97 6.79
N ASP A 153 3.37 2.98 6.31
CA ASP A 153 1.96 3.15 5.93
C ASP A 153 1.12 3.54 7.15
N ILE A 154 0.15 4.41 6.93
CA ILE A 154 -0.84 4.85 7.93
C ILE A 154 -2.21 4.26 7.58
N ILE A 155 -2.61 4.37 6.31
CA ILE A 155 -3.87 3.83 5.80
C ILE A 155 -3.69 3.32 4.38
N ARG A 156 -4.32 2.19 4.05
CA ARG A 156 -4.21 1.51 2.75
C ARG A 156 -5.59 1.32 2.14
N PHE A 157 -5.80 1.82 0.93
CA PHE A 157 -7.07 1.72 0.19
C PHE A 157 -6.99 0.71 -0.95
N HIS A 158 -7.85 -0.30 -0.90
CA HIS A 158 -7.80 -1.50 -1.74
C HIS A 158 -9.15 -1.77 -2.40
N VAL A 159 -9.13 -2.52 -3.50
CA VAL A 159 -10.33 -3.03 -4.18
C VAL A 159 -10.15 -4.50 -4.53
N ARG A 160 -11.11 -5.33 -4.10
CA ARG A 160 -11.21 -6.75 -4.45
C ARG A 160 -12.18 -6.97 -5.60
N GLN A 161 -11.92 -8.00 -6.37
CA GLN A 161 -12.90 -8.55 -7.30
C GLN A 161 -13.55 -9.76 -6.63
N GLU A 162 -14.83 -9.66 -6.35
CA GLU A 162 -15.62 -10.74 -5.75
C GLU A 162 -16.50 -11.38 -6.83
N ASN A 163 -16.83 -12.66 -6.63
CA ASN A 163 -17.82 -13.37 -7.44
C ASN A 163 -18.65 -14.27 -6.53
N PRO A 164 -19.55 -13.69 -5.72
CA PRO A 164 -20.43 -14.49 -4.88
C PRO A 164 -21.31 -15.42 -5.75
N PRO A 165 -21.63 -16.63 -5.27
CA PRO A 165 -22.41 -17.59 -6.05
C PRO A 165 -23.72 -16.99 -6.55
N GLN A 166 -23.97 -17.09 -7.86
CA GLN A 166 -25.20 -16.62 -8.53
C GLN A 166 -25.42 -15.10 -8.55
N GLU A 167 -24.49 -14.29 -8.03
CA GLU A 167 -24.64 -12.83 -7.97
C GLU A 167 -23.82 -12.09 -9.05
N GLY A 168 -22.95 -12.80 -9.77
CA GLY A 168 -22.03 -12.20 -10.73
C GLY A 168 -20.83 -11.55 -10.03
N TYR A 169 -20.14 -10.66 -10.75
CA TYR A 169 -18.90 -10.04 -10.30
C TYR A 169 -19.13 -8.68 -9.67
N TRP A 170 -18.38 -8.40 -8.61
CA TRP A 170 -18.46 -7.17 -7.82
C TRP A 170 -17.07 -6.62 -7.55
N PHE A 171 -16.98 -5.30 -7.39
CA PHE A 171 -15.81 -4.63 -6.84
C PHE A 171 -16.08 -4.26 -5.39
N ASN A 172 -15.30 -4.81 -4.46
CA ASN A 172 -15.41 -4.52 -3.03
C ASN A 172 -14.26 -3.60 -2.59
N PHE A 173 -14.61 -2.36 -2.26
CA PHE A 173 -13.69 -1.33 -1.80
C PHE A 173 -13.57 -1.38 -0.29
N HIS A 174 -12.34 -1.34 0.20
CA HIS A 174 -12.07 -1.38 1.62
C HIS A 174 -10.76 -0.68 1.96
N TYR A 175 -10.58 -0.35 3.23
CA TYR A 175 -9.30 0.15 3.73
C TYR A 175 -8.80 -0.66 4.93
N HIS A 176 -7.51 -0.45 5.21
CA HIS A 176 -6.79 -1.00 6.35
C HIS A 176 -6.05 0.14 7.04
N THR A 177 -5.97 0.11 8.37
CA THR A 177 -5.27 1.14 9.16
C THR A 177 -4.13 0.53 9.97
N TYR A 178 -3.11 1.34 10.26
CA TYR A 178 -1.99 0.93 11.11
C TYR A 178 -2.39 0.56 12.55
N HIS A 179 -3.57 1.00 13.03
CA HIS A 179 -4.01 0.81 14.41
C HIS A 179 -4.10 -0.67 14.84
N ASP A 180 -4.39 -1.57 13.92
CA ASP A 180 -4.49 -3.02 14.16
C ASP A 180 -3.45 -3.82 13.37
N GLY A 181 -2.41 -3.15 12.85
CA GLY A 181 -1.42 -3.78 11.99
C GLY A 181 -1.95 -4.15 10.60
N PHE A 182 -2.99 -3.47 10.11
CA PHE A 182 -3.65 -3.72 8.82
C PHE A 182 -4.38 -5.06 8.76
N ALA A 183 -4.99 -5.48 9.87
CA ALA A 183 -5.68 -6.76 9.97
C ALA A 183 -7.15 -6.66 9.55
N ALA A 184 -7.86 -5.63 10.01
CA ALA A 184 -9.28 -5.45 9.69
C ALA A 184 -9.46 -4.81 8.32
N HIS A 185 -10.55 -5.25 7.67
CA HIS A 185 -11.00 -4.72 6.40
C HIS A 185 -12.22 -3.85 6.67
N TYR A 186 -12.03 -2.54 6.62
CA TYR A 186 -13.11 -1.58 6.83
C TYR A 186 -13.80 -1.33 5.50
N ASP A 187 -15.12 -1.56 5.44
CA ASP A 187 -15.90 -1.50 4.21
C ASP A 187 -16.11 -0.06 3.72
N LEU A 188 -15.81 0.17 2.44
CA LEU A 188 -16.12 1.41 1.73
C LEU A 188 -17.31 1.22 0.78
N GLY A 189 -17.69 -0.03 0.52
CA GLY A 189 -18.85 -0.38 -0.30
C GLY A 189 -18.51 -1.27 -1.47
N LYS A 190 -19.57 -1.71 -2.16
CA LYS A 190 -19.48 -2.62 -3.30
C LYS A 190 -20.18 -2.04 -4.52
N ILE A 191 -19.57 -2.24 -5.68
CA ILE A 191 -20.12 -1.85 -6.98
C ILE A 191 -20.30 -3.10 -7.83
N TYR A 192 -21.48 -3.27 -8.42
CA TYR A 192 -21.75 -4.38 -9.31
C TYR A 192 -21.01 -4.18 -10.64
N TRP A 193 -20.31 -5.21 -11.11
CA TRP A 193 -19.74 -5.20 -12.45
C TRP A 193 -20.73 -5.78 -13.46
N ASP A 194 -20.90 -7.10 -13.48
CA ASP A 194 -21.71 -7.82 -14.46
C ASP A 194 -21.68 -9.33 -14.16
N LYS A 195 -22.38 -10.14 -14.96
CA LYS A 195 -22.28 -11.60 -14.96
C LYS A 195 -20.97 -12.12 -15.53
N ASN A 196 -20.29 -11.37 -16.40
CA ASN A 196 -19.01 -11.77 -16.96
C ASN A 196 -17.84 -11.30 -16.11
N THR A 197 -16.71 -12.01 -16.18
CA THR A 197 -15.50 -11.64 -15.45
C THR A 197 -15.02 -10.25 -15.89
N PRO A 198 -14.76 -9.31 -14.96
CA PRO A 198 -14.21 -8.02 -15.32
C PRO A 198 -12.82 -8.18 -15.95
N PRO A 199 -12.40 -7.25 -16.81
CA PRO A 199 -11.02 -7.20 -17.28
C PRO A 199 -10.07 -7.01 -16.09
N LYS A 200 -8.77 -7.27 -16.33
CA LYS A 200 -7.73 -6.90 -15.37
C LYS A 200 -7.69 -5.37 -15.21
N TRP A 201 -7.24 -4.91 -14.05
CA TRP A 201 -6.88 -3.51 -13.83
C TRP A 201 -5.88 -3.05 -14.87
N SER A 202 -5.87 -1.74 -15.15
CA SER A 202 -4.97 -1.13 -16.11
C SER A 202 -3.52 -1.57 -15.88
N GLU A 203 -2.83 -1.93 -16.97
CA GLU A 203 -1.38 -2.06 -16.93
C GLU A 203 -0.80 -0.66 -17.01
N ARG A 204 0.10 -0.32 -16.08
CA ARG A 204 0.76 0.97 -16.10
C ARG A 204 1.79 0.94 -17.23
N THR A 205 1.41 1.39 -18.41
CA THR A 205 2.37 1.70 -19.47
C THR A 205 2.94 3.07 -19.13
N TYR A 206 4.10 3.11 -18.48
CA TYR A 206 4.90 4.33 -18.54
C TYR A 206 5.34 4.47 -20.00
N LEU A 207 4.70 5.37 -20.75
CA LEU A 207 5.33 5.89 -21.95
C LEU A 207 6.53 6.69 -21.47
N SER A 208 7.71 6.08 -21.62
CA SER A 208 9.03 6.71 -21.48
C SER A 208 9.24 7.78 -22.54
#